data_AF-A0A4Q3X2P4-F1
#
_entry.id   AF-A0A4Q3X2P4-F1
#
_cell.length_a   1.000
_cell.length_b   1.000
_cell.length_c   1.000
_cell.angle_alpha   90.00
_cell.angle_beta   90.00
_cell.angle_gamma   90.00
#
_symmetry.space_group_name_H-M   'P 1'
#
loop_
_entity.id
_entity.type
_entity.pdbx_description
1 polymer ?
#
loop_
_entity_poly.entity_id
_entity_poly.type
_entity_poly.pdbx_seq_one_letter_code
_entity_poly.pdbx_strand_id
1 'polypeptide(L)'
;EALRAVCRSLDGRGPQTRLVSPVMDALEVRSADELVVFVHSEACTRTRIAALSRIVFDLAEEGSSEAADIRARAAALLSLGVRSVAQSMLQKRQERSLNPSGVAPVEMMIALRGGLFEDEYMKASLGFAVSESMARLKRDFMPISSWKIIKPRYDAAVGAAILAQMVA
;
A
#
# COMPACT_ATOMS: atom_id res chain seq x y z
N GLU A 1 5.61 9.96 -2.30
CA GLU A 1 6.95 9.47 -2.68
C GLU A 1 7.44 10.07 -4.00
N ALA A 2 6.84 9.79 -5.15
CA ALA A 2 7.30 10.32 -6.46
C ALA A 2 7.57 11.83 -6.46
N LEU A 3 6.55 12.62 -6.09
CA LEU A 3 6.67 14.08 -6.00
C LEU A 3 7.77 14.54 -5.03
N ARG A 4 7.93 13.85 -3.89
CA ARG A 4 9.01 14.16 -2.93
C ARG A 4 10.39 13.89 -3.55
N ALA A 5 10.55 12.78 -4.28
CA ALA A 5 11.80 12.45 -4.95
C ALA A 5 12.15 13.51 -6.01
N VAL A 6 11.16 13.94 -6.80
CA VAL A 6 11.31 15.03 -7.79
C VAL A 6 11.73 16.33 -7.13
N CYS A 7 11.02 16.80 -6.09
CA CYS A 7 11.39 18.02 -5.38
C CYS A 7 12.82 17.94 -4.79
N ARG A 8 13.17 16.82 -4.16
CA ARG A 8 14.53 16.64 -3.61
C ARG A 8 15.60 16.68 -4.69
N SER A 9 15.35 16.08 -5.85
CA SER A 9 16.27 16.12 -7.00
C SER A 9 16.42 17.54 -7.55
N LEU A 10 15.32 18.29 -7.69
CA LEU A 10 15.33 19.67 -8.19
C LEU A 10 16.06 20.62 -7.23
N ASP A 11 15.90 20.42 -5.93
CA ASP A 11 16.55 21.23 -4.90
C ASP A 11 18.02 20.84 -4.63
N GLY A 12 18.55 19.82 -5.30
CA GLY A 12 19.89 19.29 -5.03
C GLY A 12 20.05 18.55 -3.68
N ARG A 13 18.93 18.22 -3.01
CA ARG A 13 18.89 17.53 -1.70
C ARG A 13 18.70 16.01 -1.83
N GLY A 14 18.69 15.50 -3.06
CA GLY A 14 18.52 14.10 -3.39
C GLY A 14 19.30 13.74 -4.66
N PRO A 15 19.40 12.44 -4.96
CA PRO A 15 20.04 11.99 -6.20
C PRO A 15 19.26 12.52 -7.41
N GLN A 16 19.96 12.70 -8.53
CA GLN A 16 19.31 12.91 -9.82
C GLN A 16 18.43 11.71 -10.13
N THR A 17 17.20 11.95 -10.57
CA THR A 17 16.20 10.90 -10.81
C THR A 17 15.56 11.03 -12.18
N ARG A 18 15.29 9.87 -12.81
CA ARG A 18 14.51 9.79 -14.06
C ARG A 18 13.03 10.16 -13.86
N LEU A 19 12.59 10.34 -12.60
CA LEU A 19 11.22 10.75 -12.26
C LEU A 19 10.92 12.21 -12.63
N VAL A 20 11.93 13.09 -12.78
CA VAL A 20 11.71 14.54 -12.94
C VAL A 20 10.85 14.85 -14.17
N SER A 21 11.31 14.50 -15.38
CA SER A 21 10.57 14.85 -16.61
C SER A 21 9.16 14.25 -16.61
N PRO A 22 8.97 12.93 -16.44
CA PRO A 22 7.65 12.31 -16.57
C PRO A 22 6.64 12.83 -15.55
N VAL A 23 7.09 13.14 -14.31
CA VAL A 23 6.20 13.71 -13.29
C VAL A 23 5.85 15.16 -13.61
N MET A 24 6.82 15.98 -14.04
CA MET A 24 6.55 17.38 -14.41
C MET A 24 5.59 17.45 -15.61
N ASP A 25 5.80 16.58 -16.61
CA ASP A 25 4.94 16.45 -17.78
C ASP A 25 3.51 16.02 -17.38
N ALA A 26 3.36 15.02 -16.51
CA ALA A 26 2.05 14.57 -16.03
C ALA A 26 1.32 15.59 -15.14
N LEU A 27 2.07 16.49 -14.50
CA LEU A 27 1.52 17.59 -13.73
C LEU A 27 1.32 18.87 -14.56
N GLU A 28 1.74 18.85 -15.83
CA GLU A 28 1.67 20.00 -16.75
C GLU A 28 2.41 21.24 -16.21
N VAL A 29 3.55 21.02 -15.55
CA VAL A 29 4.40 22.09 -15.00
C VAL A 29 5.79 22.04 -15.63
N ARG A 30 6.41 23.20 -15.81
CA ARG A 30 7.68 23.37 -16.55
C ARG A 30 8.85 23.79 -15.67
N SER A 31 8.60 24.18 -14.42
CA SER A 31 9.65 24.63 -13.49
C SER A 31 9.34 24.24 -12.05
N ALA A 32 10.38 24.27 -11.19
CA ALA A 32 10.21 24.04 -9.76
C ALA A 32 9.25 25.07 -9.11
N ASP A 33 9.28 26.32 -9.57
CA ASP A 33 8.37 27.37 -9.10
C ASP A 33 6.91 27.07 -9.49
N GLU A 34 6.67 26.65 -10.75
CA GLU A 34 5.33 26.21 -11.20
C GLU A 34 4.85 25.00 -10.39
N LEU A 35 5.75 24.07 -10.02
CA LEU A 35 5.42 22.93 -9.17
C LEU A 35 4.99 23.36 -7.76
N VAL A 36 5.63 24.36 -7.16
CA VAL A 36 5.24 24.92 -5.86
C VAL A 36 3.86 25.56 -5.95
N VAL A 37 3.60 26.36 -6.98
CA VAL A 37 2.27 26.95 -7.21
C VAL A 37 1.23 25.85 -7.40
N PHE A 38 1.55 24.82 -8.18
CA PHE A 38 0.65 23.69 -8.43
C PHE A 38 0.22 23.02 -7.13
N VAL A 39 1.14 22.63 -6.24
CA VAL A 39 0.79 21.88 -5.01
C VAL A 39 -0.08 22.65 -4.03
N HIS A 40 -0.10 23.98 -4.12
CA HIS A 40 -0.95 24.86 -3.31
C HIS A 40 -2.25 25.27 -4.01
N SER A 41 -2.45 24.88 -5.27
CA SER A 41 -3.63 25.22 -6.06
C SER A 41 -4.76 24.19 -5.90
N GLU A 42 -5.98 24.60 -6.23
CA GLU A 42 -7.14 23.69 -6.33
C GLU A 42 -6.96 22.61 -7.42
N ALA A 43 -6.05 22.84 -8.38
CA ALA A 43 -5.73 21.86 -9.41
C ALA A 43 -4.97 20.64 -8.85
N CYS A 44 -4.34 20.74 -7.68
CA CYS A 44 -3.66 19.63 -7.02
C CYS A 44 -4.66 18.68 -6.33
N THR A 45 -5.32 17.86 -7.15
CA THR A 45 -6.28 16.88 -6.64
C THR A 45 -5.59 15.59 -6.21
N ARG A 46 -6.19 14.89 -5.25
CA ARG A 46 -5.75 13.55 -4.83
C ARG A 46 -5.63 12.59 -6.02
N THR A 47 -6.53 12.70 -7.00
CA THR A 47 -6.54 11.87 -8.20
C THR A 47 -5.30 12.11 -9.06
N ARG A 48 -4.90 13.38 -9.28
CA ARG A 48 -3.69 13.71 -10.03
C ARG A 48 -2.43 13.20 -9.34
N ILE A 49 -2.34 13.38 -8.02
CA ILE A 49 -1.21 12.85 -7.24
C ILE A 49 -1.17 11.32 -7.27
N ALA A 50 -2.33 10.65 -7.19
CA ALA A 50 -2.41 9.19 -7.25
C ALA A 50 -2.02 8.65 -8.63
N ALA A 51 -2.29 9.39 -9.72
CA ALA A 51 -1.93 8.99 -11.07
C ALA A 51 -0.41 8.85 -11.27
N LEU A 52 0.40 9.58 -10.48
CA LEU A 52 1.86 9.46 -10.49
C LEU A 52 2.37 8.05 -10.11
N SER A 53 1.52 7.21 -9.50
CA SER A 53 1.87 5.81 -9.23
C SER A 53 2.21 5.03 -10.49
N ARG A 54 1.50 5.26 -11.61
CA ARG A 54 1.80 4.59 -12.89
C ARG A 54 3.23 4.87 -13.35
N ILE A 55 3.60 6.16 -13.37
CA ILE A 55 4.95 6.61 -13.75
C ILE A 55 6.04 5.94 -12.90
N VAL A 56 5.81 5.78 -11.60
CA VAL A 56 6.76 5.08 -10.72
C VAL A 56 6.88 3.61 -11.11
N PHE A 57 5.78 2.95 -11.45
CA PHE A 57 5.77 1.54 -11.78
C PHE A 57 6.46 1.30 -13.13
N ASP A 58 6.12 2.09 -14.14
CA ASP A 58 6.72 2.03 -15.48
C ASP A 58 8.24 2.24 -15.38
N LEU A 59 8.69 3.31 -14.71
CA LEU A 59 10.12 3.58 -14.55
C LEU A 59 10.85 2.51 -13.71
N ALA A 60 10.18 1.90 -12.74
CA ALA A 60 10.77 0.81 -11.97
C ALA A 60 10.97 -0.44 -12.83
N GLU A 61 10.07 -0.71 -13.77
CA GLU A 61 10.24 -1.78 -14.77
C GLU A 61 11.37 -1.48 -15.75
N GLU A 62 11.56 -0.21 -16.13
CA GLU A 62 12.68 0.27 -16.95
C GLU A 62 14.03 0.37 -16.20
N GLY A 63 14.10 -0.14 -14.97
CA GLY A 63 15.34 -0.22 -14.19
C GLY A 63 15.77 1.09 -13.52
N SER A 64 14.84 2.02 -13.27
CA SER A 64 15.11 3.18 -12.41
C SER A 64 15.18 2.76 -10.94
N SER A 65 16.36 2.92 -10.33
CA SER A 65 16.59 2.52 -8.93
C SER A 65 15.68 3.26 -7.94
N GLU A 66 15.58 4.58 -8.04
CA GLU A 66 14.72 5.38 -7.14
C GLU A 66 13.24 4.97 -7.28
N ALA A 67 12.76 4.68 -8.49
CA ALA A 67 11.38 4.24 -8.70
C ALA A 67 11.15 2.84 -8.11
N ALA A 68 12.11 1.92 -8.30
CA ALA A 68 12.09 0.60 -7.69
C ALA A 68 12.09 0.68 -6.15
N ASP A 69 12.89 1.59 -5.58
CA ASP A 69 12.94 1.81 -4.13
C ASP A 69 11.63 2.39 -3.59
N ILE A 70 10.99 3.32 -4.31
CA ILE A 70 9.65 3.82 -3.96
C ILE A 70 8.65 2.65 -3.92
N ARG A 71 8.65 1.79 -4.96
CA ARG A 71 7.76 0.62 -5.04
C ARG A 71 8.01 -0.36 -3.89
N ALA A 72 9.28 -0.64 -3.58
CA ALA A 72 9.66 -1.51 -2.46
C ALA A 72 9.24 -0.94 -1.09
N ARG A 73 9.48 0.36 -0.85
CA ARG A 73 9.03 1.06 0.36
C ARG A 73 7.51 1.01 0.51
N ALA A 74 6.77 1.16 -0.59
CA ALA A 74 5.31 1.07 -0.57
C ALA A 74 4.83 -0.33 -0.14
N ALA A 75 5.42 -1.40 -0.67
CA ALA A 75 5.12 -2.77 -0.25
C ALA A 75 5.41 -3.00 1.24
N ALA A 76 6.55 -2.52 1.73
CA ALA A 76 6.91 -2.61 3.15
C ALA A 76 5.93 -1.86 4.06
N LEU A 77 5.51 -0.65 3.67
CA LEU A 77 4.54 0.15 4.42
C LEU A 77 3.16 -0.53 4.49
N LEU A 78 2.69 -1.08 3.37
CA LEU A 78 1.44 -1.84 3.33
C LEU A 78 1.50 -3.07 4.25
N SER A 79 2.62 -3.79 4.21
CA SER A 79 2.84 -4.95 5.09
C SER A 79 2.85 -4.57 6.56
N LEU A 80 3.45 -3.42 6.91
CA LEU A 80 3.40 -2.91 8.28
C LEU A 80 1.95 -2.66 8.73
N GLY A 81 1.13 -2.05 7.86
CA GLY A 81 -0.30 -1.85 8.12
C GLY A 81 -1.04 -3.16 8.39
N VAL A 82 -0.79 -4.19 7.57
CA VAL A 82 -1.35 -5.54 7.77
C VAL A 82 -0.95 -6.09 9.15
N ARG A 83 0.34 -6.04 9.51
CA ARG A 83 0.83 -6.50 10.80
C ARG A 83 0.18 -5.77 11.97
N SER A 84 0.11 -4.45 11.91
CA SER A 84 -0.46 -3.62 12.98
C SER A 84 -1.94 -3.94 13.23
N VAL A 85 -2.73 -4.08 12.16
CA VAL A 85 -4.15 -4.44 12.28
C VAL A 85 -4.30 -5.87 12.79
N ALA A 86 -3.55 -6.82 12.23
CA ALA A 86 -3.59 -8.22 12.67
C ALA A 86 -3.27 -8.36 14.16
N GLN A 87 -2.21 -7.69 14.62
CA GLN A 87 -1.82 -7.68 16.03
C GLN A 87 -2.92 -7.10 16.91
N SER A 88 -3.48 -5.95 16.55
CA SER A 88 -4.57 -5.31 17.33
C SER A 88 -5.81 -6.20 17.40
N MET A 89 -6.17 -6.87 16.31
CA MET A 89 -7.31 -7.80 16.28
C MET A 89 -7.07 -9.00 17.19
N LEU A 90 -5.87 -9.58 17.20
CA LEU A 90 -5.52 -10.72 18.03
C LEU A 90 -5.50 -10.37 19.52
N GLN A 91 -4.93 -9.22 19.89
CA GLN A 91 -4.93 -8.71 21.27
C GLN A 91 -6.35 -8.54 21.80
N LYS A 92 -7.23 -7.86 21.06
CA LYS A 92 -8.64 -7.67 21.44
C LYS A 92 -9.39 -9.00 21.58
N ARG A 93 -9.06 -10.00 20.76
CA ARG A 93 -9.67 -11.32 20.85
C ARG A 93 -9.21 -12.07 22.10
N GLN A 94 -7.95 -11.92 22.50
CA GLN A 94 -7.42 -12.47 23.73
C GLN A 94 -8.04 -11.84 24.97
N GLU A 95 -8.14 -10.51 25.01
CA GLU A 95 -8.78 -9.77 26.12
C GLU A 95 -10.24 -10.16 26.32
N ARG A 96 -10.98 -10.43 25.23
CA ARG A 96 -12.39 -10.85 25.28
C ARG A 96 -12.57 -12.33 25.60
N SER A 97 -11.50 -13.13 25.58
CA SER A 97 -11.59 -14.56 25.82
C SER A 97 -11.72 -14.82 27.32
N LEU A 98 -12.92 -15.23 27.74
CA LEU A 98 -13.17 -15.75 29.09
C LEU A 98 -12.65 -17.19 29.28
N ASN A 99 -12.04 -17.78 28.25
CA ASN A 99 -11.72 -19.20 28.20
C ASN A 99 -10.36 -19.49 28.87
N PRO A 100 -10.30 -20.31 29.94
CA PRO A 100 -9.04 -20.64 30.64
C PRO A 100 -8.05 -21.43 29.77
N SER A 101 -8.57 -22.15 28.77
CA SER A 101 -7.79 -22.99 27.85
C SER A 101 -7.11 -22.23 26.71
N GLY A 102 -7.20 -20.89 26.70
CA GLY A 102 -6.62 -20.03 25.67
C GLY A 102 -7.57 -19.73 24.50
N VAL A 103 -7.06 -18.95 23.53
CA VAL A 103 -7.81 -18.53 22.34
C VAL A 103 -7.63 -19.56 21.23
N ALA A 104 -8.73 -20.02 20.63
CA ALA A 104 -8.68 -20.95 19.51
C ALA A 104 -7.89 -20.38 18.31
N PRO A 105 -7.13 -21.23 17.58
CA PRO A 105 -6.43 -20.82 16.37
C PRO A 105 -7.31 -20.10 15.35
N VAL A 106 -6.76 -19.06 14.73
CA VAL A 106 -7.43 -18.20 13.75
C VAL A 106 -6.73 -18.34 12.41
N GLU A 107 -7.51 -18.64 11.38
CA GLU A 107 -7.11 -18.49 9.98
C GLU A 107 -7.36 -17.05 9.53
N MET A 108 -6.35 -16.40 8.96
CA MET A 108 -6.44 -15.00 8.54
C MET A 108 -6.46 -14.88 7.02
N MET A 109 -7.45 -14.18 6.49
CA MET A 109 -7.53 -13.85 5.07
C MET A 109 -7.19 -12.38 4.85
N ILE A 110 -6.22 -12.13 3.96
CA ILE A 110 -5.73 -10.80 3.62
C ILE A 110 -6.18 -10.52 2.19
N ALA A 111 -7.24 -9.71 2.05
CA ALA A 111 -7.81 -9.39 0.75
C ALA A 111 -7.09 -8.20 0.10
N LEU A 112 -6.55 -8.39 -1.10
CA LEU A 112 -5.95 -7.32 -1.90
C LEU A 112 -7.01 -6.70 -2.82
N ARG A 113 -7.21 -5.38 -2.71
CA ARG A 113 -8.16 -4.61 -3.53
C ARG A 113 -7.58 -3.26 -3.93
N GLY A 114 -7.79 -2.88 -5.19
CA GLY A 114 -7.30 -1.62 -5.78
C GLY A 114 -6.37 -1.85 -6.97
N GLY A 115 -6.28 -0.86 -7.86
CA GLY A 115 -5.50 -0.94 -9.10
C GLY A 115 -3.99 -1.12 -8.88
N LEU A 116 -3.48 -0.78 -7.70
CA LEU A 116 -2.09 -1.01 -7.31
C LEU A 116 -1.68 -2.48 -7.38
N PHE A 117 -2.64 -3.39 -7.19
CA PHE A 117 -2.42 -4.84 -7.19
C PHE A 117 -2.68 -5.47 -8.56
N GLU A 118 -2.75 -4.67 -9.63
CA GLU A 118 -2.69 -5.15 -11.00
C GLU A 118 -1.25 -5.46 -11.41
N ASP A 119 -0.27 -4.74 -10.87
CA ASP A 119 1.16 -5.02 -11.05
C ASP A 119 1.57 -6.32 -10.34
N GLU A 120 2.18 -7.23 -11.09
CA GLU A 120 2.69 -8.52 -10.59
C GLU A 120 3.84 -8.33 -9.61
N TYR A 121 4.74 -7.38 -9.87
CA TYR A 121 5.87 -7.15 -8.98
C TYR A 121 5.41 -6.65 -7.61
N MET A 122 4.50 -5.68 -7.58
CA MET A 122 3.92 -5.17 -6.34
C MET A 122 3.15 -6.25 -5.58
N LYS A 123 2.39 -7.11 -6.27
CA LYS A 123 1.73 -8.27 -5.63
C LYS A 123 2.74 -9.24 -5.01
N ALA A 124 3.79 -9.59 -5.74
CA ALA A 124 4.82 -10.51 -5.26
C ALA A 124 5.59 -9.91 -4.07
N SER A 125 6.02 -8.65 -4.19
CA SER A 125 6.75 -7.92 -3.16
C SER A 125 5.92 -7.76 -1.88
N LEU A 126 4.65 -7.36 -2.01
CA LEU A 126 3.74 -7.28 -0.87
C LEU A 126 3.49 -8.68 -0.27
N GLY A 127 3.28 -9.69 -1.12
CA GLY A 127 3.04 -11.06 -0.66
C GLY A 127 4.19 -11.63 0.16
N PHE A 128 5.42 -11.35 -0.26
CA PHE A 128 6.62 -11.68 0.49
C PHE A 128 6.67 -10.93 1.83
N ALA A 129 6.54 -9.60 1.81
CA ALA A 129 6.63 -8.76 3.01
C ALA A 129 5.55 -9.12 4.05
N VAL A 130 4.31 -9.37 3.58
CA VAL A 130 3.19 -9.80 4.42
C VAL A 130 3.48 -11.18 5.02
N SER A 131 3.96 -12.13 4.21
CA SER A 131 4.28 -13.47 4.71
C SER A 131 5.36 -13.44 5.79
N GLU A 132 6.38 -12.61 5.62
CA GLU A 132 7.41 -12.39 6.64
C GLU A 132 6.80 -11.77 7.91
N SER A 133 5.98 -10.74 7.75
CA SER A 133 5.32 -10.05 8.86
C SER A 133 4.38 -10.98 9.64
N MET A 134 3.63 -11.83 8.95
CA MET A 134 2.73 -12.81 9.54
C MET A 134 3.49 -13.95 10.21
N ALA A 135 4.61 -14.41 9.65
CA ALA A 135 5.47 -15.40 10.28
C ALA A 135 6.07 -14.88 11.60
N ARG A 136 6.51 -13.61 11.63
CA ARG A 136 6.95 -12.93 12.86
C ARG A 136 5.80 -12.81 13.85
N LEU A 137 4.63 -12.36 13.39
CA LEU A 137 3.45 -12.22 14.26
C LEU A 137 3.01 -13.57 14.85
N LYS A 138 3.04 -14.67 14.08
CA LYS A 138 2.71 -16.02 14.58
C LYS A 138 3.67 -16.50 15.66
N ARG A 139 4.94 -16.09 15.60
CA ARG A 139 5.93 -16.39 16.64
C ARG A 139 5.60 -15.63 17.93
N ASP A 140 5.22 -14.37 17.81
CA ASP A 140 4.95 -13.48 18.95
C ASP A 140 3.53 -13.70 19.54
N PHE A 141 2.57 -14.13 18.71
CA PHE A 141 1.17 -14.37 19.04
C PHE A 141 0.74 -15.77 18.56
N MET A 142 0.67 -16.71 19.49
CA MET A 142 -0.04 -17.98 19.30
C MET A 142 -1.53 -17.72 19.56
N PRO A 143 -2.31 -17.41 18.50
CA PRO A 143 -3.07 -18.50 17.90
C PRO A 143 -3.26 -18.31 16.38
N ILE A 144 -2.23 -18.03 15.58
CA ILE A 144 -2.38 -18.01 14.11
C ILE A 144 -2.16 -19.41 13.53
N SER A 145 -3.19 -20.04 12.96
CA SER A 145 -3.07 -21.34 12.29
C SER A 145 -2.41 -21.18 10.92
N SER A 146 -3.03 -20.36 10.06
CA SER A 146 -2.63 -20.08 8.69
C SER A 146 -3.02 -18.65 8.27
N TRP A 147 -2.41 -18.17 7.20
CA TRP A 147 -2.87 -16.96 6.49
C TRP A 147 -2.92 -17.22 4.99
N LYS A 148 -3.83 -16.51 4.31
CA LYS A 148 -3.97 -16.55 2.85
C LYS A 148 -4.13 -15.14 2.31
N ILE A 149 -3.40 -14.85 1.24
CA ILE A 149 -3.60 -13.65 0.44
C ILE A 149 -4.62 -13.99 -0.63
N ILE A 150 -5.70 -13.22 -0.71
CA ILE A 150 -6.81 -13.49 -1.62
C ILE A 150 -7.14 -12.27 -2.48
N LYS A 151 -7.61 -12.52 -3.71
CA LYS A 151 -8.23 -11.51 -4.56
C LYS A 151 -9.74 -11.77 -4.59
N PRO A 152 -10.57 -10.83 -4.10
CA PRO A 152 -12.02 -11.00 -4.14
C PRO A 152 -12.53 -11.15 -5.57
N ARG A 153 -13.39 -12.16 -5.80
CA ARG A 153 -14.00 -12.46 -7.10
C ARG A 153 -15.01 -11.42 -7.54
N TYR A 154 -15.74 -10.85 -6.58
CA TYR A 154 -16.79 -9.88 -6.81
C TYR A 154 -16.37 -8.49 -6.37
N ASP A 155 -17.06 -7.47 -6.89
CA ASP A 155 -16.85 -6.09 -6.49
C ASP A 155 -17.37 -5.82 -5.07
N ALA A 156 -16.79 -4.83 -4.40
CA ALA A 156 -17.26 -4.36 -3.09
C ALA A 156 -18.72 -3.89 -3.13
N ALA A 157 -19.22 -3.43 -4.29
CA ALA A 157 -20.63 -3.07 -4.48
C ALA A 157 -21.59 -4.24 -4.17
N VAL A 158 -21.20 -5.48 -4.47
CA VAL A 158 -22.01 -6.67 -4.14
C VAL A 158 -22.10 -6.85 -2.62
N GLY A 159 -20.97 -6.66 -1.92
CA GLY A 159 -20.95 -6.71 -0.46
C GLY A 159 -21.81 -5.61 0.18
N ALA A 160 -21.79 -4.40 -0.37
CA ALA A 160 -22.63 -3.30 0.07
C ALA A 160 -24.13 -3.59 -0.10
N ALA A 161 -24.53 -4.21 -1.22
CA ALA A 161 -25.91 -4.61 -1.47
C ALA A 161 -26.40 -5.67 -0.47
N ILE A 162 -25.56 -6.68 -0.17
CA ILE A 162 -25.88 -7.71 0.83
C ILE A 162 -26.04 -7.08 2.22
N LEU A 163 -25.13 -6.19 2.62
CA LEU A 163 -25.20 -5.49 3.90
C LEU A 163 -26.48 -4.65 4.02
N ALA A 164 -26.89 -3.98 2.94
CA ALA A 164 -28.13 -3.19 2.92
C ALA A 164 -29.38 -4.07 3.16
N GLN A 165 -29.39 -5.30 2.63
CA GLN A 165 -30.49 -6.24 2.86
C GLN A 165 -30.51 -6.85 4.27
N MET A 166 -29.38 -6.93 4.96
CA MET A 166 -29.32 -7.47 6.33
C MET A 166 -29.76 -6.45 7.40
N VAL A 167 -29.78 -5.16 7.05
CA VAL A 167 -30.14 -4.06 7.96
C VAL A 167 -31.56 -3.53 7.69
N ALA A 168 -32.18 -3.91 6.56
CA ALA A 168 -33.57 -3.62 6.20
C ALA A 168 -34.53 -4.66 6.78
#